data_AF-A0A2D9GBN5-F1
#
_entry.id   AF-A0A2D9GBN5-F1
#
_cell.length_a   1.000
_cell.length_b   1.000
_cell.length_c   1.000
_cell.angle_alpha   90.00
_cell.angle_beta   90.00
_cell.angle_gamma   90.00
#
_symmetry.space_group_name_H-M   'P 1'
#
loop_
_entity.id
_entity.type
_entity.pdbx_description
1 polymer ?
#
loop_
_entity_poly.entity_id
_entity_poly.type
_entity_poly.pdbx_seq_one_letter_code
_entity_poly.pdbx_strand_id
1 'polypeptide(L)'
;MYVLHKWNKKTEKKLHELERKTFQQMNYYELIDYEEMLDKSKTPKLDKYINEIKKDYEKIDINEEKKYLKKINDGCNLTLLRFVKKKLYNVIEIVNKLNKNGLHPELIDVGIKALIESCKSFKGEKKFDIYSKKIISNYITEELKRNKKEYSTIYEEKSIRYKRVFIRNL
;
A
#
# COMPACT_ATOMS: atom_id res chain seq x y z
N MET A 1 34.37 4.00 36.10
CA MET A 1 33.59 2.77 36.35
C MET A 1 32.28 2.86 35.59
N TYR A 2 32.10 2.06 34.54
CA TYR A 2 30.87 2.03 33.75
C TYR A 2 29.77 1.27 34.51
N VAL A 3 28.68 1.96 34.83
CA VAL A 3 27.48 1.33 35.40
C VAL A 3 26.73 0.64 34.26
N LEU A 4 27.04 -0.65 34.04
CA LEU A 4 26.20 -1.55 33.26
C LEU A 4 24.88 -1.74 34.02
N HIS A 5 23.87 -0.95 33.64
CA HIS A 5 22.50 -1.13 34.13
C HIS A 5 22.04 -2.55 33.74
N LYS A 6 21.93 -3.43 34.73
CA LYS A 6 21.37 -4.78 34.57
C LYS A 6 19.95 -4.65 34.05
N TRP A 7 19.78 -4.90 32.77
CA TRP A 7 18.48 -4.99 32.12
C TRP A 7 17.73 -6.17 32.73
N ASN A 8 16.62 -5.87 33.43
CA ASN A 8 15.89 -6.87 34.20
C ASN A 8 14.93 -7.62 33.25
N LYS A 9 14.89 -8.96 33.31
CA LYS A 9 13.97 -9.78 32.48
C LYS A 9 12.51 -9.35 32.63
N LYS A 10 12.15 -8.73 33.77
CA LYS A 10 10.80 -8.17 34.02
C LYS A 10 10.51 -6.92 33.16
N THR A 11 11.51 -6.08 32.89
CA THR A 11 11.39 -4.93 31.99
C THR A 11 11.34 -5.35 30.53
N GLU A 12 12.09 -6.37 30.14
CA GLU A 12 12.10 -6.93 28.77
C GLU A 12 10.76 -7.60 28.42
N LYS A 13 10.17 -8.34 29.38
CA LYS A 13 8.84 -8.94 29.22
C LYS A 13 7.74 -7.88 29.13
N LYS A 14 7.82 -6.80 29.91
CA LYS A 14 6.91 -5.65 29.81
C LYS A 14 7.05 -4.90 28.49
N LEU A 15 8.28 -4.75 27.97
CA LEU A 15 8.54 -4.14 26.67
C LEU A 15 7.93 -4.96 25.54
N HIS A 16 8.13 -6.28 25.54
CA HIS A 16 7.50 -7.17 24.56
C HIS A 16 5.98 -7.22 24.66
N GLU A 17 5.41 -7.06 25.85
CA GLU A 17 3.96 -7.00 26.06
C GLU A 17 3.37 -5.66 25.61
N LEU A 18 4.12 -4.56 25.77
CA LEU A 18 3.83 -3.24 25.19
C LEU A 18 3.95 -3.26 23.67
N GLU A 19 5.00 -3.87 23.12
CA GLU A 19 5.21 -4.06 21.68
C GLU A 19 4.11 -4.93 21.07
N ARG A 20 3.69 -6.01 21.75
CA ARG A 20 2.54 -6.80 21.29
C ARG A 20 1.25 -6.02 21.36
N LYS A 21 1.03 -5.20 22.39
CA LYS A 21 -0.16 -4.34 22.49
C LYS A 21 -0.16 -3.22 21.46
N THR A 22 0.98 -2.60 21.15
CA THR A 22 1.10 -1.60 20.08
C THR A 22 1.03 -2.24 18.69
N PHE A 23 1.51 -3.48 18.51
CA PHE A 23 1.40 -4.23 17.26
C PHE A 23 -0.01 -4.80 17.03
N GLN A 24 -0.76 -5.11 18.10
CA GLN A 24 -2.18 -5.49 18.04
C GLN A 24 -3.11 -4.28 17.92
N GLN A 25 -2.73 -3.11 18.47
CA GLN A 25 -3.45 -1.84 18.24
C GLN A 25 -3.17 -1.26 16.86
N MET A 26 -1.94 -1.41 16.33
CA MET A 26 -1.65 -1.20 14.91
C MET A 26 -2.12 -2.38 14.07
N ASN A 27 -3.37 -2.77 14.27
CA ASN A 27 -4.08 -3.60 13.33
C ASN A 27 -3.86 -3.01 11.94
N TYR A 28 -3.44 -3.89 11.03
CA TYR A 28 -3.25 -3.74 9.59
C TYR A 28 -4.45 -3.08 8.85
N TYR A 29 -5.52 -2.75 9.59
CA TYR A 29 -6.79 -2.16 9.17
C TYR A 29 -6.98 -0.67 9.56
N GLU A 30 -6.18 -0.07 10.46
CA GLU A 30 -6.33 1.37 10.81
C GLU A 30 -5.52 2.32 9.93
N LEU A 31 -4.62 1.79 9.09
CA LEU A 31 -3.68 2.61 8.32
C LEU A 31 -4.22 3.05 6.95
N ILE A 32 -5.46 2.69 6.64
CA ILE A 32 -6.20 3.19 5.50
C ILE A 32 -7.61 3.39 6.03
N ASP A 33 -8.21 4.55 5.76
CA ASP A 33 -9.65 4.74 5.62
C ASP A 33 -10.21 3.77 4.54
N TYR A 34 -10.02 2.48 4.73
CA TYR A 34 -10.47 1.43 3.84
C TYR A 34 -11.99 1.32 3.93
N GLU A 35 -12.61 1.80 5.03
CA GLU A 35 -14.07 1.93 5.16
C GLU A 35 -14.63 3.14 4.39
N GLU A 36 -13.94 4.28 4.26
CA GLU A 36 -14.39 5.34 3.33
C GLU A 36 -14.17 4.93 1.86
N MET A 37 -13.19 4.08 1.58
CA MET A 37 -12.94 3.52 0.24
C MET A 37 -13.79 2.27 -0.10
N LEU A 38 -14.29 1.53 0.90
CA LEU A 38 -15.16 0.35 0.76
C LEU A 38 -16.62 0.62 1.14
N ASP A 39 -17.04 1.87 1.32
CA ASP A 39 -18.44 2.20 1.16
C ASP A 39 -18.80 1.88 -0.31
N LYS A 40 -19.24 0.64 -0.56
CA LYS A 40 -19.62 0.10 -1.88
C LYS A 40 -20.78 0.89 -2.50
N SER A 41 -21.30 1.90 -1.79
CA SER A 41 -22.22 2.91 -2.30
C SER A 41 -21.56 4.10 -3.00
N LYS A 42 -20.25 4.31 -2.84
CA LYS A 42 -19.48 5.47 -3.32
C LYS A 42 -18.10 5.14 -3.88
N THR A 43 -17.88 3.95 -4.47
CA THR A 43 -16.62 3.69 -5.18
C THR A 43 -16.35 4.81 -6.18
N PRO A 44 -15.25 5.59 -6.05
CA PRO A 44 -14.85 6.50 -7.09
C PRO A 44 -14.62 5.64 -8.33
N LYS A 45 -15.23 6.01 -9.46
CA LYS A 45 -14.87 5.42 -10.77
C LYS A 45 -13.34 5.31 -10.82
N LEU A 46 -12.77 4.20 -11.26
CA LEU A 46 -11.31 3.97 -11.27
C LEU A 46 -10.54 5.19 -11.82
N ASP A 47 -11.09 5.85 -12.84
CA ASP A 47 -10.58 7.11 -13.39
C ASP A 47 -10.53 8.27 -12.38
N LYS A 48 -11.56 8.42 -11.54
CA LYS A 48 -11.60 9.43 -10.46
C LYS A 48 -10.50 9.16 -9.43
N TYR A 49 -10.33 7.90 -9.02
CA TYR A 49 -9.25 7.51 -8.10
C TYR A 49 -7.86 7.81 -8.68
N ILE A 50 -7.62 7.44 -9.94
CA ILE A 50 -6.36 7.73 -10.64
C ILE A 50 -6.14 9.24 -10.73
N ASN A 51 -7.18 10.01 -11.04
CA ASN A 51 -7.09 11.46 -11.14
C ASN A 51 -6.78 12.13 -9.80
N GLU A 52 -7.31 11.63 -8.70
CA GLU A 52 -6.98 12.11 -7.34
C GLU A 52 -5.50 11.84 -7.02
N ILE A 53 -5.03 10.62 -7.26
CA ILE A 53 -3.60 10.28 -7.07
C ILE A 53 -2.70 11.15 -7.94
N LYS A 54 -3.09 11.41 -9.18
CA LYS A 54 -2.31 12.24 -10.10
C LYS A 54 -2.23 13.70 -9.67
N LYS A 55 -3.30 14.24 -9.08
CA LYS A 55 -3.32 15.61 -8.52
C LYS A 55 -2.41 15.74 -7.30
N ASP A 56 -2.39 14.71 -6.46
CA ASP A 56 -1.56 14.65 -5.25
C ASP A 56 -0.11 14.20 -5.53
N TYR A 57 0.23 13.90 -6.78
CA TYR A 57 1.56 13.42 -7.13
C TYR A 57 2.60 14.53 -7.02
N GLU A 58 3.47 14.37 -6.04
CA GLU A 58 4.61 15.25 -5.81
C GLU A 58 5.91 14.46 -5.93
N LYS A 59 6.83 14.96 -6.76
CA LYS A 59 8.15 14.35 -6.92
C LYS A 59 8.97 14.57 -5.65
N ILE A 60 9.23 13.49 -4.93
CA ILE A 60 10.08 13.49 -3.74
C ILE A 60 11.55 13.65 -4.14
N ASP A 61 12.27 14.56 -3.50
CA ASP A 61 13.73 14.66 -3.67
C ASP A 61 14.47 13.47 -3.03
N ILE A 62 15.65 13.14 -3.54
CA ILE A 62 16.48 12.03 -3.06
C ILE A 62 16.79 12.17 -1.55
N ASN A 63 16.99 13.37 -1.03
CA ASN A 63 17.27 13.57 0.39
C ASN A 63 16.03 13.33 1.25
N GLU A 64 14.86 13.75 0.78
CA GLU A 64 13.60 13.51 1.47
C GLU A 64 13.25 12.01 1.43
N GLU A 65 13.45 11.34 0.30
CA GLU A 65 13.31 9.89 0.14
C GLU A 65 14.16 9.13 1.15
N LYS A 66 15.44 9.49 1.30
CA LYS A 66 16.34 8.90 2.30
C LYS A 66 15.82 9.10 3.74
N LYS A 67 15.25 10.27 4.05
CA LYS A 67 14.66 10.56 5.37
C LYS A 67 13.43 9.69 5.65
N TYR A 68 12.55 9.50 4.66
CA TYR A 68 11.42 8.58 4.79
C TYR A 68 11.91 7.16 5.05
N LEU A 69 12.79 6.65 4.18
CA LEU A 69 13.25 5.26 4.25
C LEU A 69 14.01 4.95 5.55
N LYS A 70 14.79 5.91 6.08
CA LYS A 70 15.42 5.75 7.40
C LYS A 70 14.36 5.57 8.50
N LYS A 71 13.38 6.46 8.58
CA LYS A 71 12.29 6.37 9.57
C LYS A 71 11.44 5.11 9.42
N ILE A 72 11.26 4.64 8.19
CA ILE A 72 10.54 3.38 7.89
C ILE A 72 11.33 2.19 8.43
N ASN A 73 12.66 2.17 8.22
CA ASN A 73 13.54 1.14 8.77
C ASN A 73 13.60 1.17 10.31
N ASP A 74 13.40 2.35 10.91
CA ASP A 74 13.24 2.53 12.35
C ASP A 74 11.83 2.10 12.87
N GLY A 75 10.96 1.58 11.99
CA GLY A 75 9.63 1.06 12.35
C GLY A 75 8.48 2.06 12.33
N CYS A 76 8.66 3.27 11.77
CA CYS A 76 7.62 4.30 11.77
C CYS A 76 6.56 4.07 10.67
N ASN A 77 5.47 3.41 11.02
CA ASN A 77 4.37 3.08 10.10
C ASN A 77 3.64 4.29 9.51
N LEU A 78 3.48 5.39 10.26
CA LEU A 78 2.90 6.63 9.72
C LEU A 78 3.77 7.20 8.58
N THR A 79 5.09 7.08 8.72
CA THR A 79 6.03 7.54 7.69
C THR A 79 5.98 6.62 6.46
N LEU A 80 5.82 5.32 6.66
CA LEU A 80 5.58 4.35 5.58
C LEU A 80 4.34 4.72 4.76
N LEU A 81 3.22 4.98 5.41
CA LEU A 81 1.99 5.35 4.71
C LEU A 81 2.13 6.62 3.88
N ARG A 82 2.68 7.68 4.48
CA ARG A 82 2.88 8.95 3.77
C ARG A 82 3.78 8.77 2.56
N PHE A 83 4.84 7.98 2.70
CA PHE A 83 5.76 7.68 1.61
C PHE A 83 5.10 6.85 0.51
N VAL A 84 4.34 5.81 0.87
CA VAL A 84 3.57 4.99 -0.08
C VAL A 84 2.57 5.85 -0.84
N LYS A 85 1.80 6.70 -0.15
CA LYS A 85 0.83 7.63 -0.78
C LYS A 85 1.49 8.49 -1.85
N LYS A 86 2.65 9.07 -1.55
CA LYS A 86 3.41 9.89 -2.51
C LYS A 86 3.98 9.09 -3.70
N LYS A 87 4.11 7.76 -3.59
CA LYS A 87 4.63 6.87 -4.63
C LYS A 87 3.55 6.06 -5.36
N LEU A 88 2.26 6.23 -5.02
CA LEU A 88 1.15 5.49 -5.64
C LEU A 88 1.08 5.70 -7.16
N TYR A 89 1.34 6.90 -7.64
CA TYR A 89 1.33 7.18 -9.07
C TYR A 89 2.33 6.32 -9.85
N ASN A 90 3.52 6.07 -9.27
CA ASN A 90 4.53 5.19 -9.88
C ASN A 90 4.02 3.75 -10.03
N VAL A 91 3.21 3.27 -9.07
CA VAL A 91 2.58 1.95 -9.17
C VAL A 91 1.62 1.91 -10.35
N ILE A 92 0.77 2.92 -10.48
CA ILE A 92 -0.19 3.04 -11.61
C ILE A 92 0.55 3.04 -12.94
N GLU A 93 1.64 3.80 -13.07
CA GLU A 93 2.45 3.82 -14.29
C GLU A 93 3.04 2.44 -14.63
N ILE A 94 3.50 1.69 -13.62
CA ILE A 94 4.04 0.35 -13.83
C ILE A 94 2.93 -0.63 -14.25
N VAL A 95 1.77 -0.61 -13.59
CA VAL A 95 0.62 -1.46 -13.95
C VAL A 95 0.19 -1.17 -15.39
N ASN A 96 0.01 0.10 -15.75
CA ASN A 96 -0.40 0.51 -17.08
C ASN A 96 0.61 0.09 -18.16
N LYS A 97 1.91 0.08 -17.82
CA LYS A 97 2.97 -0.36 -18.73
C LYS A 97 2.98 -1.88 -18.94
N LEU A 98 2.67 -2.65 -17.90
CA LEU A 98 2.75 -4.11 -17.93
C LEU A 98 1.45 -4.76 -18.43
N ASN A 99 0.30 -4.20 -18.09
CA ASN A 99 -0.99 -4.72 -18.54
C ASN A 99 -1.46 -3.99 -19.80
N LYS A 100 -1.44 -4.68 -20.94
CA LYS A 100 -1.90 -4.14 -22.22
C LYS A 100 -3.40 -3.86 -22.24
N ASN A 101 -4.17 -4.49 -21.35
CA ASN A 101 -5.62 -4.39 -21.30
C ASN A 101 -6.11 -3.28 -20.34
N GLY A 102 -5.21 -2.37 -19.96
CA GLY A 102 -5.52 -1.21 -19.13
C GLY A 102 -5.34 -1.45 -17.64
N LEU A 103 -5.84 -0.51 -16.84
CA LEU A 103 -5.72 -0.55 -15.39
C LEU A 103 -6.81 -1.42 -14.78
N HIS A 104 -6.42 -2.28 -13.85
CA HIS A 104 -7.32 -3.06 -13.00
C HIS A 104 -7.03 -2.71 -11.54
N PRO A 105 -8.05 -2.44 -10.71
CA PRO A 105 -7.86 -2.14 -9.29
C PRO A 105 -7.03 -3.21 -8.56
N GLU A 106 -7.28 -4.48 -8.87
CA GLU A 106 -6.62 -5.62 -8.24
C GLU A 106 -5.11 -5.65 -8.56
N LEU A 107 -4.71 -5.25 -9.78
CA LEU A 107 -3.29 -5.13 -10.15
C LEU A 107 -2.62 -3.93 -9.45
N ILE A 108 -3.37 -2.86 -9.23
CA ILE A 108 -2.89 -1.71 -8.45
C ILE A 108 -2.64 -2.15 -7.00
N ASP A 109 -3.56 -2.90 -6.39
CA ASP A 109 -3.39 -3.44 -5.03
C ASP A 109 -2.15 -4.34 -4.90
N VAL A 110 -1.92 -5.21 -5.90
CA VAL A 110 -0.71 -6.05 -5.96
C VAL A 110 0.55 -5.18 -6.05
N GLY A 111 0.52 -4.12 -6.85
CA GLY A 111 1.62 -3.16 -6.95
C GLY A 111 1.86 -2.37 -5.66
N ILE A 112 0.80 -1.96 -4.95
CA ILE A 112 0.88 -1.28 -3.66
C ILE A 112 1.52 -2.20 -2.61
N LYS A 113 1.10 -3.47 -2.57
CA LYS A 113 1.70 -4.47 -1.69
C LYS A 113 3.20 -4.61 -1.94
N ALA A 114 3.59 -4.70 -3.21
CA ALA A 114 5.00 -4.80 -3.61
C ALA A 114 5.80 -3.52 -3.27
N LEU A 115 5.18 -2.34 -3.37
CA LEU A 115 5.79 -1.07 -2.96
C LEU A 115 6.02 -1.04 -1.44
N ILE A 116 5.04 -1.44 -0.64
CA ILE A 116 5.16 -1.52 0.82
C ILE A 116 6.30 -2.47 1.22
N GLU A 117 6.37 -3.63 0.57
CA GLU A 117 7.45 -4.59 0.80
C GLU A 117 8.81 -3.98 0.45
N SER A 118 8.89 -3.31 -0.71
CA SER A 118 10.10 -2.60 -1.14
C SER A 118 10.55 -1.56 -0.12
N CYS A 119 9.62 -0.79 0.47
CA CYS A 119 9.93 0.20 1.51
C CYS A 119 10.57 -0.45 2.75
N LYS A 120 10.11 -1.64 3.14
CA LYS A 120 10.58 -2.38 4.33
C LYS A 120 11.89 -3.12 4.09
N SER A 121 12.15 -3.57 2.86
CA SER A 121 13.32 -4.39 2.53
C SER A 121 14.50 -3.59 1.97
N PHE A 122 14.33 -2.29 1.72
CA PHE A 122 15.34 -1.47 1.07
C PHE A 122 16.52 -1.13 1.98
N LYS A 123 17.74 -1.46 1.52
CA LYS A 123 19.00 -1.28 2.26
C LYS A 123 19.90 -0.14 1.77
N GLY A 124 19.46 0.69 0.83
CA GLY A 124 20.23 1.87 0.39
C GLY A 124 21.24 1.65 -0.75
N GLU A 125 21.32 0.46 -1.33
CA GLU A 125 22.35 0.11 -2.32
C GLU A 125 22.17 0.81 -3.70
N LYS A 126 20.95 1.23 -4.04
CA LYS A 126 20.59 1.89 -5.32
C LYS A 126 19.51 2.95 -5.08
N LYS A 127 19.15 3.77 -6.08
CA LYS A 127 17.96 4.64 -5.98
C LYS A 127 16.71 3.80 -5.70
N PHE A 128 15.88 4.23 -4.76
CA PHE A 128 14.69 3.46 -4.33
C PHE A 128 13.75 3.19 -5.50
N ASP A 129 13.55 4.14 -6.40
CA ASP A 129 12.69 3.96 -7.58
C ASP A 129 13.15 2.82 -8.49
N ILE A 130 14.47 2.65 -8.66
CA ILE A 130 15.01 1.55 -9.47
C ILE A 130 14.77 0.21 -8.76
N TYR A 131 15.00 0.18 -7.45
CA TYR A 131 14.81 -0.99 -6.62
C TYR A 131 13.34 -1.44 -6.57
N SER A 132 12.45 -0.54 -6.17
CA SER A 132 11.01 -0.80 -6.02
C SER A 132 10.37 -1.16 -7.35
N LYS A 133 10.73 -0.49 -8.46
CA LYS A 133 10.22 -0.83 -9.79
C LYS A 133 10.48 -2.28 -10.17
N LYS A 134 11.65 -2.84 -9.82
CA LYS A 134 11.96 -4.24 -10.10
C LYS A 134 11.01 -5.19 -9.35
N ILE A 135 10.78 -4.91 -8.06
CA ILE A 135 9.93 -5.74 -7.19
C ILE A 135 8.46 -5.63 -7.63
N ILE A 136 7.96 -4.40 -7.81
CA ILE A 136 6.59 -4.13 -8.27
C ILE A 136 6.34 -4.82 -9.62
N SER A 137 7.27 -4.67 -10.57
CA SER A 137 7.15 -5.34 -11.88
C SER A 137 7.06 -6.85 -11.75
N ASN A 138 7.87 -7.45 -10.88
CA ASN A 138 7.85 -8.90 -10.67
C ASN A 138 6.51 -9.35 -10.10
N TYR A 139 5.96 -8.65 -9.10
CA TYR A 139 4.69 -9.02 -8.47
C TYR A 139 3.54 -8.95 -9.47
N ILE A 140 3.45 -7.85 -10.22
CA ILE A 140 2.43 -7.66 -11.26
C ILE A 140 2.58 -8.71 -12.37
N THR A 141 3.82 -9.00 -12.80
CA THR A 141 4.05 -9.99 -13.86
C THR A 141 3.64 -11.40 -13.44
N GLU A 142 3.95 -11.78 -12.20
CA GLU A 142 3.52 -13.08 -11.65
C GLU A 142 2.00 -13.13 -11.48
N GLU A 143 1.37 -12.04 -11.08
CA GLU A 143 -0.09 -11.95 -10.98
C GLU A 143 -0.77 -12.10 -12.35
N LEU A 144 -0.27 -11.40 -13.37
CA LEU A 144 -0.74 -11.50 -14.75
C LEU A 144 -0.60 -12.92 -15.32
N LYS A 145 0.45 -13.65 -14.93
CA LYS A 145 0.63 -15.06 -15.33
C LYS A 145 -0.38 -15.98 -14.64
N ARG A 146 -0.61 -15.79 -13.34
CA ARG A 146 -1.51 -16.62 -12.53
C ARG A 146 -2.97 -16.43 -12.93
N ASN A 147 -3.37 -15.18 -13.14
CA ASN A 147 -4.76 -14.78 -13.38
C ASN A 147 -4.97 -14.27 -14.82
N LYS A 148 -4.31 -14.93 -15.79
CA LYS A 148 -4.28 -14.51 -17.20
C LYS A 148 -5.67 -14.28 -17.80
N LYS A 149 -6.67 -15.10 -17.44
CA LYS A 149 -8.04 -14.96 -17.95
C LYS A 149 -8.71 -13.68 -17.45
N GLU A 150 -8.55 -13.37 -16.16
CA GLU A 150 -9.17 -12.21 -15.52
C GLU A 150 -8.66 -10.89 -16.11
N TYR A 151 -7.35 -10.80 -16.35
CA TYR A 151 -6.73 -9.60 -16.92
C TYR A 151 -6.63 -9.63 -18.45
N SER A 152 -7.30 -10.58 -19.13
CA SER A 152 -7.29 -10.67 -20.59
C SER A 152 -8.24 -9.67 -21.27
N THR A 153 -9.16 -9.09 -20.50
CA THR A 153 -10.15 -8.12 -20.97
C THR A 153 -9.88 -6.74 -20.38
N ILE A 154 -10.43 -5.73 -21.03
CA ILE A 154 -10.49 -4.38 -20.46
C ILE A 154 -11.30 -4.46 -19.16
N TYR A 155 -10.86 -3.74 -18.13
CA TYR A 155 -11.60 -3.66 -16.88
C TYR A 155 -12.96 -3.00 -17.14
N GLU A 156 -14.04 -3.70 -16.78
CA GLU A 156 -15.38 -3.16 -16.76
C GLU A 156 -15.87 -3.09 -15.31
N GLU A 157 -16.22 -1.88 -14.87
CA GLU A 157 -16.74 -1.66 -13.52
C GLU A 157 -18.06 -2.41 -13.36
N LYS A 158 -18.11 -3.39 -12.47
CA LYS A 158 -19.34 -4.16 -12.21
C LYS A 158 -20.40 -3.19 -11.68
N SER A 159 -21.40 -2.88 -12.50
CA SER A 159 -22.52 -2.06 -12.06
C SER A 159 -23.23 -2.76 -10.90
N ILE A 160 -23.15 -2.21 -9.70
CA ILE A 160 -23.92 -2.70 -8.56
C ILE A 160 -25.38 -2.30 -8.84
N ARG A 161 -26.15 -3.18 -9.49
CA ARG A 161 -27.60 -3.03 -9.56
C ARG A 161 -28.15 -3.25 -8.16
N TYR A 162 -28.44 -2.16 -7.46
CA TYR A 162 -29.29 -2.21 -6.27
C TYR A 162 -30.66 -2.78 -6.69
N LYS A 163 -30.93 -4.04 -6.36
CA LYS A 163 -32.32 -4.50 -6.26
C LYS A 163 -32.93 -3.69 -5.12
N ARG A 164 -33.63 -2.61 -5.44
CA ARG A 164 -34.57 -1.98 -4.50
C ARG A 164 -35.61 -3.04 -4.18
N VAL A 165 -35.44 -3.74 -3.07
CA VAL A 165 -36.52 -4.51 -2.46
C VAL A 165 -37.48 -3.45 -1.92
N PHE A 166 -38.51 -3.13 -2.70
CA PHE A 166 -39.66 -2.39 -2.21
C PHE A 166 -40.34 -3.28 -1.17
N ILE A 167 -40.02 -3.10 0.11
CA ILE A 167 -40.90 -3.55 1.18
C ILE A 167 -42.07 -2.57 1.17
N ARG A 168 -43.12 -2.92 0.44
CA ARG A 168 -44.44 -2.28 0.61
C ARG A 168 -45.02 -2.83 1.90
N ASN A 169 -44.80 -2.11 3.00
CA ASN A 169 -45.70 -2.18 4.14
C ASN A 169 -46.67 -1.01 4.02
N LEU A 170 -47.83 -1.28 3.43
CA LEU A 170 -49.11 -0.61 3.67
C LEU A 170 -50.21 -1.64 3.41
#